data_AF-J7IXS6-F1
#
_entry.id   AF-J7IXS6-F1
#
_cell.length_a   1.000
_cell.length_b   1.000
_cell.length_c   1.000
_cell.angle_alpha   90.00
_cell.angle_beta   90.00
_cell.angle_gamma   90.00
#
_symmetry.space_group_name_H-M   'P 1'
#
loop_
_entity.id
_entity.type
_entity.pdbx_description
1 polymer ?
#
loop_
_entity_poly.entity_id
_entity_poly.type
_entity_poly.pdbx_seq_one_letter_code
_entity_poly.pdbx_strand_id
1 'polypeptide(L)' 'MNKDQIVSICDNLIDHLTVLKGFVELGKLNNKVNHSLVILDEINSMEIMVTELVNKLLSLDE' A
#
# COMPACT_ATOMS: atom_id res chain seq x y z
N MET A 1 10.81 -16.97 -2.99
CA MET A 1 11.19 -15.59 -2.58
C MET A 1 12.12 -15.68 -1.37
N ASN A 2 13.20 -14.90 -1.31
CA ASN A 2 14.04 -14.86 -0.10
C ASN A 2 13.49 -13.83 0.91
N LYS A 3 13.95 -13.90 2.16
CA LYS A 3 13.51 -13.01 3.24
C LYS A 3 13.67 -11.52 2.87
N ASP A 4 14.75 -11.18 2.18
CA ASP A 4 15.05 -9.78 1.81
C ASP A 4 14.04 -9.22 0.81
N GLN A 5 13.56 -10.06 -0.13
CA GLN A 5 12.50 -9.69 -1.06
C GLN A 5 11.15 -9.50 -0.37
N ILE A 6 10.82 -10.31 0.65
CA ILE A 6 9.61 -10.13 1.46
C ILE A 6 9.68 -8.80 2.22
N VAL A 7 10.82 -8.53 2.87
CA VAL A 7 11.04 -7.30 3.62
C VAL A 7 10.89 -6.07 2.71
N SER A 8 11.47 -6.10 1.51
CA SER A 8 11.35 -4.99 0.56
C SER A 8 9.90 -4.72 0.11
N ILE A 9 9.09 -5.76 -0.11
CA ILE A 9 7.67 -5.58 -0.45
C ILE A 9 6.90 -4.99 0.76
N CYS A 10 7.19 -5.47 1.96
CA CYS A 10 6.58 -4.94 3.19
C CYS A 10 6.97 -3.48 3.46
N ASP A 11 8.23 -3.10 3.24
CA ASP A 11 8.70 -1.72 3.39
C ASP A 11 7.95 -0.79 2.42
N ASN A 12 7.82 -1.18 1.15
CA ASN A 12 7.04 -0.41 0.17
C ASN A 12 5.56 -0.28 0.60
N LEU A 13 4.94 -1.36 1.11
CA LEU A 13 3.57 -1.30 1.64
C LEU A 13 3.42 -0.30 2.79
N ILE A 14 4.42 -0.20 3.67
CA ILE A 14 4.43 0.77 4.78
C ILE A 14 4.52 2.21 4.24
N ASP A 15 5.33 2.44 3.21
CA ASP A 15 5.44 3.76 2.58
C ASP A 15 4.11 4.20 1.97
N HIS A 16 3.47 3.33 1.19
CA HIS A 16 2.15 3.61 0.60
C HIS A 16 1.05 3.84 1.67
N LEU A 17 1.07 3.06 2.76
CA LEU A 17 0.17 3.29 3.89
C LEU A 17 0.40 4.66 4.57
N THR A 18 1.66 5.10 4.62
CA THR A 18 2.02 6.40 5.20
C THR A 18 1.51 7.56 4.35
N VAL A 19 1.63 7.46 3.02
CA VAL A 19 1.07 8.42 2.06
C VAL A 19 -0.45 8.53 2.24
N LEU A 20 -1.14 7.39 2.32
CA LEU A 20 -2.59 7.35 2.49
C LEU A 20 -3.04 8.01 3.81
N LYS A 21 -2.35 7.71 4.93
CA LYS A 21 -2.59 8.38 6.22
C LYS A 21 -2.41 9.89 6.11
N GLY A 22 -1.39 10.35 5.39
CA GLY A 22 -1.16 11.77 5.13
C GLY A 22 -2.34 12.45 4.44
N PHE A 23 -2.88 11.85 3.38
CA PHE A 23 -4.06 12.40 2.67
C PHE A 23 -5.32 12.42 3.53
N VAL A 24 -5.54 11.39 4.34
CA VAL A 24 -6.68 11.34 5.27
C VAL A 24 -6.59 12.45 6.32
N GLU A 25 -5.41 12.67 6.91
CA GLU A 25 -5.19 13.75 7.89
C GLU A 25 -5.33 15.14 7.26
N LEU A 26 -4.81 15.35 6.05
CA LEU A 26 -5.01 16.59 5.30
C LEU A 26 -6.49 16.84 4.97
N GLY A 27 -7.25 15.79 4.63
CA GLY A 27 -8.69 15.87 4.41
C GLY A 27 -9.46 16.30 5.65
N LYS A 28 -9.04 15.85 6.85
CA LYS A 28 -9.64 16.30 8.14
C LYS A 28 -9.35 17.77 8.43
N LEU A 29 -8.17 18.26 8.06
CA LEU A 29 -7.76 19.65 8.28
C LEU A 29 -8.34 20.61 7.24
N ASN A 30 -8.68 20.13 6.04
CA ASN A 30 -9.08 20.98 4.92
C ASN A 30 -10.21 20.35 4.07
N ASN A 31 -11.46 20.57 4.48
CA ASN A 31 -12.68 20.06 3.81
C ASN A 31 -12.91 20.57 2.37
N LYS A 32 -12.03 21.43 1.82
CA LYS A 32 -12.19 22.02 0.48
C LYS A 32 -11.62 21.17 -0.66
N VAL A 33 -10.78 20.18 -0.38
CA VAL A 33 -10.13 19.37 -1.41
C VAL A 33 -10.59 17.92 -1.30
N ASN A 34 -11.18 17.41 -2.38
CA ASN A 34 -11.58 16.02 -2.47
C ASN A 34 -10.37 15.15 -2.83
N HIS A 35 -9.75 14.54 -1.82
CA HIS A 35 -8.60 13.64 -1.98
C HIS A 35 -8.99 12.19 -2.31
N SER A 36 -10.29 11.90 -2.46
CA SER A 36 -10.80 10.52 -2.58
C SER A 36 -10.21 9.76 -3.77
N LEU A 37 -9.93 10.45 -4.89
CA LEU A 37 -9.33 9.81 -6.07
C LEU A 37 -7.89 9.37 -5.81
N VAL A 38 -7.09 10.19 -5.11
CA VAL A 38 -5.71 9.87 -4.77
C VAL A 38 -5.65 8.75 -3.72
N ILE A 39 -6.55 8.81 -2.73
CA ILE A 39 -6.68 7.75 -1.73
C ILE A 39 -7.06 6.42 -2.41
N LEU A 40 -8.00 6.44 -3.37
CA LEU A 40 -8.42 5.23 -4.08
C LEU A 40 -7.27 4.63 -4.91
N ASP A 41 -6.49 5.45 -5.59
CA ASP A 41 -5.32 5.00 -6.38
C ASP A 41 -4.25 4.34 -5.49
N GLU A 42 -4.04 4.91 -4.31
CA GLU A 42 -3.11 4.38 -3.32
C GLU A 42 -3.58 3.04 -2.75
N ILE A 43 -4.89 2.90 -2.45
CA ILE A 43 -5.48 1.62 -2.02
C ILE A 43 -5.30 0.54 -3.08
N ASN A 44 -5.58 0.86 -4.34
CA ASN A 44 -5.42 -0.09 -5.45
C ASN A 44 -3.96 -0.56 -5.59
N SER A 45 -3.00 0.37 -5.45
CA SER A 45 -1.58 0.05 -5.49
C SER A 45 -1.17 -0.90 -4.34
N MET A 46 -1.70 -0.65 -3.13
CA MET A 46 -1.50 -1.54 -1.99
C MET A 46 -2.12 -2.93 -2.21
N GLU A 47 -3.31 -3.02 -2.78
CA GLU A 47 -3.98 -4.30 -3.10
C GLU A 47 -3.16 -5.14 -4.07
N ILE A 48 -2.61 -4.52 -5.12
CA ILE A 48 -1.71 -5.18 -6.09
C ILE A 48 -0.48 -5.74 -5.36
N MET A 49 0.21 -4.93 -4.54
CA MET A 49 1.40 -5.38 -3.81
C MET A 49 1.11 -6.51 -2.83
N VAL A 50 -0.01 -6.45 -2.09
CA VAL A 50 -0.43 -7.54 -1.19
C VAL A 50 -0.73 -8.81 -1.98
N THR A 51 -1.41 -8.69 -3.11
CA THR A 51 -1.72 -9.84 -3.98
C THR A 51 -0.44 -10.48 -4.52
N GLU A 52 0.52 -9.68 -4.98
CA GLU A 52 1.83 -10.18 -5.41
C GLU A 52 2.59 -10.88 -4.29
N LEU A 53 2.57 -10.30 -3.08
CA LEU A 53 3.19 -10.89 -1.90
C LEU A 53 2.58 -12.25 -1.58
N VAL A 54 1.24 -12.33 -1.51
CA VAL A 54 0.51 -13.57 -1.22
C VAL A 54 0.79 -14.62 -2.28
N ASN A 55 0.71 -14.28 -3.57
CA ASN A 55 0.98 -15.22 -4.66
C ASN A 55 2.40 -15.78 -4.60
N LYS A 56 3.41 -14.94 -4.32
CA LYS A 56 4.81 -15.35 -4.20
C LYS A 56 5.10 -16.16 -2.93
N LEU A 57 4.33 -15.95 -1.86
CA LEU A 57 4.39 -16.75 -0.64
C LEU A 57 3.73 -18.12 -0.82
N LEU A 58 2.60 -18.20 -1.53
CA LEU A 58 1.95 -19.48 -1.84
C LEU A 58 2.81 -20.34 -2.77
N SER A 59 3.52 -19.74 -3.73
CA SER A 59 4.43 -20.45 -4.64
C SER A 59 5.79 -20.82 -4.00
N LEU A 60 5.98 -20.58 -2.70
CA LEU A 60 7.18 -20.98 -1.96
C LEU A 60 7.04 -22.36 -1.30
N ASP A 61 5.80 -22.83 -1.13
CA ASP A 61 5.47 -24.14 -0.57
C ASP A 61 5.29 -25.24 -1.66
N GLU A 62 5.44 -24.88 -2.94
CA GLU A 62 5.55 -25.80 -4.10
C GLU A 62 7.03 -26.07 -4.45
#